data_AF-A0A2K5E6T8-F1
#
_entry.id   AF-A0A2K5E6T8-F1
#
_cell.length_a   1.000
_cell.length_b   1.000
_cell.length_c   1.000
_cell.angle_alpha   90.00
_cell.angle_beta   90.00
_cell.angle_gamma   90.00
#
_symmetry.space_group_name_H-M   'P 1'
#
loop_
_entity.id
_entity.type
_entity.pdbx_description
1 polymer ?
#
loop_
_entity_poly.entity_id
_entity_poly.type
_entity_poly.pdbx_seq_one_letter_code
_entity_poly.pdbx_strand_id
1 'polypeptide(L)'
;MGARGAPSRRRQAGRRLRYLPTGSFPFLLLLLLLCIQLGGGQKKKENLLAEKVEQLMEWSSRRSIFRMNGDKFRKFIKAPPRNYSMIVMFTALQPQRQCSVCSTYG
;
A
#
# COMPACT_ATOMS: atom_id res chain seq x y z
N MET A 1 72.17 23.38 -0.75
CA MET A 1 71.64 22.12 -0.16
C MET A 1 70.12 22.13 -0.32
N GLY A 2 69.45 21.27 -1.11
CA GLY A 2 69.20 19.84 -0.85
C GLY A 2 68.34 19.68 0.42
N ALA A 3 67.16 19.06 0.48
CA ALA A 3 66.41 18.24 -0.46
C ALA A 3 64.92 18.14 -0.05
N ARG A 4 64.06 17.95 -1.06
CA ARG A 4 62.92 17.00 -1.18
C ARG A 4 62.12 16.57 0.07
N GLY A 5 60.78 16.68 -0.06
CA GLY A 5 59.82 15.91 0.73
C GLY A 5 58.34 16.21 0.43
N ALA A 6 57.84 15.77 -0.73
CA ALA A 6 56.40 15.47 -0.95
C ALA A 6 56.17 13.95 -0.71
N PRO A 7 54.95 13.34 -0.76
CA PRO A 7 53.59 13.83 -1.09
C PRO A 7 52.54 13.37 -0.02
N SER A 8 51.22 13.64 -0.01
CA SER A 8 50.15 13.18 -0.94
C SER A 8 48.80 13.29 -0.19
N ARG A 9 47.80 13.98 -0.74
CA ARG A 9 46.53 13.36 -1.19
C ARG A 9 45.53 14.39 -1.72
N ARG A 10 45.33 14.27 -3.04
CA ARG A 10 44.11 14.51 -3.85
C ARG A 10 43.32 15.78 -3.56
N ARG A 11 43.53 16.80 -4.40
CA ARG A 11 42.74 17.09 -5.63
C ARG A 11 41.29 17.43 -5.29
N GLN A 12 41.03 18.73 -5.16
CA GLN A 12 40.46 19.59 -6.22
C GLN A 12 39.00 19.21 -6.50
N ALA A 13 38.06 19.97 -5.96
CA ALA A 13 37.66 21.31 -6.43
C ALA A 13 36.71 21.25 -7.62
N GLY A 14 35.68 22.08 -7.53
CA GLY A 14 35.02 22.61 -8.71
C GLY A 14 33.70 21.95 -9.03
N ARG A 15 32.63 22.57 -8.50
CA ARG A 15 31.41 22.79 -9.27
C ARG A 15 31.78 23.17 -10.71
N ARG A 16 31.64 22.25 -11.66
CA ARG A 16 31.42 22.59 -13.06
C ARG A 16 30.10 21.99 -13.50
N LEU A 17 29.07 22.75 -13.20
CA LEU A 17 27.80 22.77 -13.89
C LEU A 17 28.08 23.11 -15.37
N ARG A 18 28.26 22.10 -16.21
CA ARG A 18 28.22 22.23 -17.68
C ARG A 18 27.65 20.95 -18.28
N TYR A 19 26.33 20.88 -18.37
CA TYR A 19 25.65 20.01 -19.33
C TYR A 19 24.71 20.90 -20.16
N LEU A 20 25.06 21.06 -21.44
CA LEU A 20 24.35 21.83 -22.47
C LEU A 20 23.32 20.91 -23.16
N PRO A 21 22.17 21.42 -23.65
CA PRO A 21 20.95 20.64 -23.82
C PRO A 21 20.80 20.12 -25.25
N THR A 22 21.10 18.85 -25.49
CA THR A 22 20.74 18.12 -26.72
C THR A 22 20.19 16.73 -26.40
N GLY A 23 19.42 16.62 -25.31
CA GLY A 23 18.85 15.36 -24.83
C GLY A 23 17.36 15.47 -24.49
N SER A 24 16.59 16.33 -25.19
CA SER A 24 15.17 16.49 -24.90
C SER A 24 14.43 15.15 -24.95
N PHE A 25 14.68 14.33 -25.97
CA PHE A 25 14.07 13.01 -26.13
C PHE A 25 14.36 12.02 -25.00
N PRO A 26 15.63 11.70 -24.66
CA PRO A 26 15.92 10.75 -23.58
C PRO A 26 15.49 11.28 -22.20
N PHE A 27 15.53 12.60 -21.97
CA PHE A 27 15.06 13.21 -20.73
C PHE A 27 13.53 13.19 -20.62
N LEU A 28 12.80 13.46 -21.71
CA LEU A 28 11.34 13.38 -21.77
C LEU A 28 10.87 11.93 -21.59
N LEU A 29 11.54 10.97 -22.25
CA LEU A 29 11.23 9.55 -22.14
C LEU A 29 11.46 9.04 -20.72
N LEU A 30 12.56 9.46 -20.08
CA LEU A 30 12.84 9.15 -18.68
C LEU A 30 11.77 9.74 -17.75
N LEU A 31 11.33 10.98 -18.00
CA LEU A 31 10.27 11.63 -17.22
C LEU A 31 8.93 10.91 -17.39
N LEU A 32 8.59 10.49 -18.61
CA LEU A 32 7.38 9.73 -18.91
C LEU A 32 7.36 8.37 -18.21
N LEU A 33 8.48 7.64 -18.25
CA LEU A 33 8.67 6.38 -17.52
C LEU A 33 8.51 6.58 -16.01
N LEU A 34 9.06 7.68 -15.46
CA LEU A 34 8.93 8.02 -14.04
C LEU A 34 7.47 8.34 -13.66
N CYS A 35 6.74 9.06 -14.51
CA CYS A 35 5.33 9.40 -14.31
C CYS A 35 4.43 8.15 -14.31
N ILE A 36 4.72 7.16 -15.16
CA ILE A 36 3.97 5.89 -15.19
C ILE A 36 4.19 5.11 -13.89
N GLN A 37 5.42 5.06 -13.40
CA GLN A 37 5.76 4.35 -12.15
C GLN A 37 5.17 5.03 -10.91
N LEU A 38 5.08 6.37 -10.89
CA LEU A 38 4.43 7.12 -9.80
C LEU A 38 2.88 7.04 -9.86
N GLY A 39 2.29 7.01 -11.05
CA GLY A 39 0.83 7.04 -11.24
C GLY A 39 0.11 5.70 -10.98
N GLY A 40 0.82 4.57 -11.01
CA GLY A 40 0.22 3.24 -10.84
C GLY A 40 -0.33 2.95 -9.43
N GLY A 41 0.13 3.68 -8.42
CA GLY A 41 -0.21 3.42 -7.02
C GLY A 41 -1.67 3.68 -6.65
N GLN A 42 -2.33 4.65 -7.31
CA GLN A 42 -3.74 4.97 -7.05
C GLN A 42 -4.69 3.98 -7.73
N LYS A 43 -4.48 3.70 -9.03
CA LYS A 43 -5.28 2.72 -9.79
C LYS A 43 -5.25 1.34 -9.14
N LYS A 44 -4.10 0.94 -8.58
CA LYS A 44 -4.00 -0.33 -7.84
C LYS A 44 -4.86 -0.35 -6.57
N LYS A 45 -4.95 0.76 -5.84
CA LYS A 45 -5.81 0.86 -4.64
C LYS A 45 -7.29 0.83 -5.00
N GLU A 46 -7.69 1.54 -6.05
CA GLU A 46 -9.09 1.56 -6.51
C GLU A 46 -9.55 0.18 -7.00
N ASN A 47 -8.73 -0.52 -7.78
CA ASN A 47 -9.05 -1.88 -8.24
C ASN A 47 -9.19 -2.85 -7.06
N LEU A 48 -8.30 -2.76 -6.06
CA LEU A 48 -8.40 -3.59 -4.84
C LEU A 48 -9.65 -3.26 -4.01
N LEU A 49 -10.08 -2.00 -4.00
CA LEU A 49 -11.31 -1.59 -3.32
C LEU A 49 -12.54 -2.17 -4.02
N ALA A 50 -12.59 -2.07 -5.34
CA ALA A 50 -13.67 -2.62 -6.15
C ALA A 50 -13.82 -4.13 -5.92
N GLU A 51 -12.71 -4.88 -5.97
CA GLU A 51 -12.72 -6.33 -5.73
C GLU A 51 -13.22 -6.67 -4.31
N LYS A 52 -12.81 -5.91 -3.29
CA LYS A 52 -13.31 -6.08 -1.92
C LYS A 52 -14.82 -5.86 -1.83
N VAL A 53 -15.34 -4.82 -2.47
CA VAL A 53 -16.77 -4.49 -2.45
C VAL A 53 -17.58 -5.54 -3.19
N GLU A 54 -17.12 -5.99 -4.35
CA GLU A 54 -17.76 -7.06 -5.13
C GLU A 54 -17.88 -8.36 -4.32
N GLN A 55 -16.79 -8.77 -3.64
CA GLN A 55 -16.81 -9.94 -2.75
C GLN A 55 -17.82 -9.77 -1.60
N LEU A 56 -17.93 -8.57 -1.02
CA LEU A 56 -18.91 -8.29 0.04
C LEU A 56 -20.35 -8.32 -0.50
N MET A 57 -20.58 -7.77 -1.69
CA MET A 57 -21.88 -7.80 -2.34
C MET A 57 -22.31 -9.23 -2.65
N GLU A 58 -21.41 -10.06 -3.19
CA GLU A 58 -21.67 -11.47 -3.43
C GLU A 58 -21.98 -12.25 -2.15
N TRP A 59 -21.30 -11.97 -1.04
CA TRP A 59 -21.63 -12.61 0.24
C TRP A 59 -22.96 -12.12 0.80
N SER A 60 -23.26 -10.83 0.66
CA SER A 60 -24.53 -10.23 1.12
C SER A 60 -25.74 -10.76 0.35
N SER A 61 -25.59 -11.07 -0.93
CA SER A 61 -26.66 -11.66 -1.74
C SER A 61 -27.02 -13.08 -1.29
N ARG A 62 -26.05 -13.79 -0.68
CA ARG A 62 -26.25 -15.14 -0.12
C ARG A 62 -26.78 -15.11 1.32
N ARG A 63 -26.26 -14.23 2.18
CA ARG A 63 -26.69 -14.07 3.58
C ARG A 63 -26.55 -12.63 4.07
N SER A 64 -27.53 -12.16 4.84
CA SER A 64 -27.52 -10.83 5.46
C SER A 64 -26.42 -10.65 6.52
N ILE A 65 -26.01 -11.73 7.19
CA ILE A 65 -24.95 -11.74 8.20
C ILE A 65 -23.94 -12.83 7.83
N PHE A 66 -22.68 -12.44 7.64
CA PHE A 66 -21.58 -13.35 7.28
C PHE A 66 -20.57 -13.49 8.43
N ARG A 67 -20.35 -14.74 8.87
CA ARG A 67 -19.38 -15.07 9.93
C ARG A 67 -17.95 -14.85 9.42
N MET A 68 -17.16 -14.08 10.16
CA MET A 68 -15.77 -13.81 9.85
C MET A 68 -14.84 -14.47 10.86
N ASN A 69 -13.69 -14.96 10.36
CA ASN A 69 -12.54 -15.26 11.20
C ASN A 69 -11.62 -14.02 11.32
N GLY A 70 -10.48 -14.18 11.99
CA GLY A 70 -9.49 -13.11 12.15
C GLY A 70 -8.95 -12.57 10.82
N ASP A 71 -8.70 -13.44 9.83
CA ASP A 71 -8.16 -13.03 8.53
C ASP A 71 -9.16 -12.19 7.72
N LYS A 72 -10.40 -12.65 7.62
CA LYS A 72 -11.47 -11.90 6.94
C LYS A 72 -11.71 -10.56 7.64
N PHE A 73 -11.77 -10.55 8.96
CA PHE A 73 -11.91 -9.33 9.74
C PHE A 73 -10.76 -8.34 9.45
N ARG A 74 -9.51 -8.82 9.42
CA ARG A 74 -8.37 -7.97 9.05
C ARG A 74 -8.47 -7.46 7.62
N LYS A 75 -8.82 -8.30 6.65
CA LYS A 75 -8.89 -7.94 5.22
C LYS A 75 -9.99 -6.92 4.91
N PHE A 76 -11.20 -7.13 5.40
CA PHE A 76 -12.39 -6.36 4.99
C PHE A 76 -12.77 -5.25 5.97
N ILE A 77 -12.40 -5.35 7.25
CA ILE A 77 -12.75 -4.32 8.25
C ILE A 77 -11.55 -3.45 8.58
N LYS A 78 -10.38 -4.03 8.89
CA LYS A 78 -9.22 -3.23 9.33
C LYS A 78 -8.36 -2.69 8.19
N ALA A 79 -8.11 -3.48 7.15
CA ALA A 79 -7.15 -3.11 6.11
C ALA A 79 -7.76 -2.08 5.14
N PRO A 80 -7.05 -0.97 4.85
CA PRO A 80 -7.42 -0.08 3.76
C PRO A 80 -7.25 -0.78 2.40
N PRO A 81 -7.76 -0.21 1.30
CA PRO A 81 -8.73 0.89 1.21
C PRO A 81 -10.15 0.46 1.62
N ARG A 82 -10.98 1.41 2.09
CA ARG A 82 -12.38 1.17 2.50
C ARG A 82 -13.26 2.40 2.25
N ASN A 83 -14.38 2.22 1.56
CA ASN A 83 -15.41 3.23 1.30
C ASN A 83 -16.82 2.73 1.70
N TYR A 84 -16.89 1.91 2.74
CA TYR A 84 -18.10 1.31 3.26
C TYR A 84 -18.04 1.25 4.78
N SER A 85 -19.21 1.27 5.42
CA SER A 85 -19.37 1.01 6.85
C SER A 85 -19.67 -0.46 7.09
N MET A 86 -19.18 -1.00 8.21
CA MET A 86 -19.44 -2.38 8.65
C MET A 86 -19.97 -2.34 10.07
N ILE A 87 -21.07 -3.04 10.32
CA ILE A 87 -21.59 -3.29 11.66
C ILE A 87 -21.13 -4.69 12.06
N VAL A 88 -20.52 -4.83 13.23
CA VAL A 88 -19.92 -6.08 13.69
C VAL A 88 -20.49 -6.46 15.04
N MET A 89 -21.03 -7.68 15.12
CA MET A 89 -21.43 -8.30 16.38
C MET A 89 -20.35 -9.30 16.80
N PHE A 90 -19.62 -8.99 17.87
CA PHE A 90 -18.72 -9.95 18.50
C PHE A 90 -19.53 -10.91 19.37
N THR A 91 -19.34 -12.21 19.19
CA THR A 91 -20.16 -13.23 19.85
C THR A 91 -19.35 -14.47 20.21
N ALA A 92 -19.86 -15.25 21.17
CA ALA A 92 -19.27 -16.49 21.65
C ALA A 92 -20.32 -17.62 21.68
N LEU A 93 -20.78 -18.04 20.50
CA LEU A 93 -21.88 -19.01 20.32
C LEU A 93 -21.51 -20.48 20.56
N GLN A 94 -20.24 -20.79 20.87
CA GLN A 94 -19.89 -22.18 21.15
C GLN A 94 -20.54 -22.65 22.46
N PRO A 95 -21.14 -23.85 22.50
CA PRO A 95 -21.87 -24.34 23.68
C PRO A 95 -20.97 -24.44 24.92
N GLN A 96 -19.68 -24.71 24.72
CA GLN A 96 -18.67 -24.74 25.78
C GLN A 96 -18.50 -23.41 26.52
N ARG A 97 -18.89 -22.28 25.90
CA ARG A 97 -18.76 -20.95 26.49
C ARG A 97 -19.94 -20.55 27.37
N GLN A 98 -21.06 -21.28 27.32
CA GLN A 98 -22.26 -21.05 28.13
C GLN A 98 -22.74 -19.57 28.16
N CYS A 99 -22.53 -18.82 27.06
CA CYS A 99 -22.91 -17.41 26.97
C CYS A 99 -24.40 -17.28 26.63
N SER A 100 -25.24 -17.10 27.64
CA SER A 100 -26.70 -16.94 27.48
C SER A 100 -27.05 -15.74 26.59
N VAL A 101 -26.46 -14.58 26.86
CA VAL A 101 -26.68 -13.35 26.07
C VAL A 101 -26.32 -13.55 24.60
N CYS A 102 -25.17 -14.18 24.33
CA CYS A 102 -24.74 -14.45 22.97
C CYS A 102 -25.71 -15.37 22.24
N SER A 103 -26.25 -16.38 22.92
CA SER A 103 -27.20 -17.34 22.36
C SER A 103 -28.56 -16.71 22.06
N THR A 104 -28.98 -15.70 22.81
CA THR A 104 -30.27 -15.02 22.60
C THR A 104 -30.28 -14.14 21.35
N TYR A 105 -29.14 -13.52 21.01
CA TYR A 105 -29.01 -12.59 19.88
C TYR A 105 -28.21 -13.17 18.70
N GLY A 106 -27.99 -14.49 18.68
CA GLY A 106 -27.01 -15.19 17.84
C GLY A 106 -27.53 -15.90 16.60
#